data_AF-M6FPS8-F1
#
_entry.id   AF-M6FPS8-F1
#
_cell.length_a   1.000
_cell.length_b   1.000
_cell.length_c   1.000
_cell.angle_alpha   90.00
_cell.angle_beta   90.00
_cell.angle_gamma   90.00
#
_symmetry.space_group_name_H-M   'P 1'
#
loop_
_entity.id
_entity.type
_entity.pdbx_description
1 polymer ?
#
loop_
_entity_poly.entity_id
_entity_poly.type
_entity_poly.pdbx_seq_one_letter_code
_entity_poly.pdbx_strand_id
1 'polypeptide(L)'
;MVLKSVVCILLVGCTTASLFSENQSGSTFRNGILLLNNGPGLSGEVSEFRDFYFIRNSKIGKKIPKDQVTDFISEEYYKKINNSSSFRSGWESLLYWNASADTQWRGFPREDVATSGQFEDSYTFWIKIGLFLLTATAYADANRQNQSLKNAYSGFDHREKETFQNSYTRYQVLAAVTIGFFAFTTIKAYVRFGRNENYKDLQIQGRELKSVGEVFDPKSPFSGISTVQFGITQTF
;
A
#
# COMPACT_ATOMS: atom_id res chain seq x y z
N MET A 1 9.74 -42.65 -21.89
CA MET A 1 10.98 -42.28 -21.19
C MET A 1 10.99 -40.77 -21.06
N VAL A 2 11.00 -40.29 -19.82
CA VAL A 2 10.66 -38.92 -19.41
C VAL A 2 11.73 -37.93 -19.88
N LEU A 3 11.36 -36.95 -20.70
CA LEU A 3 12.22 -35.80 -21.01
C LEU A 3 12.20 -34.87 -19.79
N LYS A 4 13.08 -35.18 -18.84
CA LYS A 4 13.46 -34.32 -17.74
C LYS A 4 14.43 -33.26 -18.26
N SER A 5 14.33 -32.09 -17.63
CA SER A 5 15.38 -31.06 -17.51
C SER A 5 15.44 -30.01 -18.62
N VAL A 6 15.68 -28.73 -18.34
CA VAL A 6 15.80 -27.94 -17.10
C VAL A 6 15.58 -26.49 -17.56
N VAL A 7 14.82 -25.71 -16.79
CA VAL A 7 14.63 -24.27 -16.99
C VAL A 7 15.89 -23.54 -16.51
N CYS A 8 16.62 -22.88 -17.41
CA CYS A 8 17.73 -21.98 -17.04
C CYS A 8 17.18 -20.65 -16.52
N ILE A 9 17.23 -20.46 -15.21
CA ILE A 9 16.99 -19.17 -14.56
C ILE A 9 18.30 -18.39 -14.58
N LEU A 10 18.27 -17.20 -15.18
CA LEU A 10 19.33 -16.19 -15.16
C LEU A 10 19.52 -15.66 -13.72
N LEU A 11 20.59 -16.08 -13.07
CA LEU A 11 21.11 -15.49 -11.83
C LEU A 11 22.09 -14.37 -12.20
N VAL A 12 21.62 -13.13 -12.19
CA VAL A 12 22.50 -11.95 -12.23
C VAL A 12 22.93 -11.68 -10.80
N GLY A 13 24.08 -12.25 -10.43
CA GLY A 13 24.78 -11.93 -9.18
C GLY A 13 25.61 -10.66 -9.37
N CYS A 14 25.12 -9.53 -8.87
CA CYS A 14 25.95 -8.37 -8.59
C CYS A 14 26.24 -8.34 -7.09
N THR A 15 27.37 -8.94 -6.70
CA THR A 15 27.93 -8.78 -5.36
C THR A 15 28.80 -7.53 -5.32
N THR A 16 28.25 -6.41 -4.88
CA THR A 16 29.05 -5.34 -4.29
C THR A 16 28.89 -5.42 -2.78
N ALA A 17 29.84 -6.09 -2.14
CA ALA A 17 29.96 -6.07 -0.69
C ALA A 17 30.36 -4.65 -0.26
N SER A 18 29.39 -3.86 0.17
CA SER A 18 29.65 -2.73 1.05
C SER A 18 29.90 -3.30 2.46
N LEU A 19 31.17 -3.62 2.72
CA LEU A 19 31.72 -3.65 4.06
C LEU A 19 31.55 -2.25 4.67
N PHE A 20 31.28 -2.19 5.98
CA PHE A 20 30.95 -1.01 6.81
C PHE A 20 29.46 -0.62 6.87
N SER A 21 28.71 -1.33 7.71
CA SER A 21 27.68 -0.71 8.54
C SER A 21 27.90 -1.20 9.97
N GLU A 22 28.71 -0.43 10.68
CA GLU A 22 28.94 -0.58 12.10
C GLU A 22 27.61 -0.35 12.82
N ASN A 23 27.22 -1.31 13.66
CA ASN A 23 26.03 -1.30 14.50
C ASN A 23 25.95 -0.02 15.35
N GLN A 24 25.41 1.07 14.82
CA GLN A 24 24.93 2.18 15.62
C GLN A 24 23.48 1.89 16.04
N SER A 25 23.33 1.26 17.20
CA SER A 25 22.11 1.30 18.01
C SER A 25 21.92 2.70 18.62
N GLY A 26 21.97 3.73 17.78
CA GLY A 26 21.68 5.12 18.10
C GLY A 26 20.49 5.51 17.23
N SER A 27 19.40 5.93 17.86
CA SER A 27 18.16 6.30 17.20
C SER A 27 18.41 7.27 16.04
N THR A 28 18.37 6.78 14.80
CA THR A 28 18.56 7.61 13.62
C THR A 28 17.36 8.55 13.50
N PHE A 29 17.62 9.85 13.58
CA PHE A 29 16.60 10.87 13.34
C PHE A 29 16.10 10.73 11.91
N ARG A 30 14.78 10.63 11.75
CA ARG A 30 14.11 10.53 10.46
C ARG A 30 13.17 11.71 10.28
N ASN A 31 13.22 12.35 9.12
CA ASN A 31 12.25 13.38 8.75
C ASN A 31 10.88 12.74 8.52
N GLY A 32 9.84 13.33 9.08
CA GLY A 32 8.48 12.89 8.87
C GLY A 32 7.46 13.70 9.67
N ILE A 33 6.26 13.14 9.77
CA ILE A 33 5.13 13.74 10.46
C ILE A 33 4.68 12.80 11.56
N LEU A 34 4.73 13.28 12.79
CA LEU A 34 4.21 12.58 13.95
C LEU A 34 2.73 12.93 14.13
N LEU A 35 1.85 11.95 14.00
CA LEU A 35 0.41 12.15 14.14
C LEU A 35 0.02 11.97 15.61
N LEU A 36 -0.54 13.00 16.23
CA LEU A 36 -1.03 12.93 17.61
C LEU A 36 -2.44 12.35 17.70
N ASN A 37 -2.83 11.76 18.83
CA ASN A 37 -4.21 11.30 19.01
C ASN A 37 -5.19 12.48 19.00
N ASN A 38 -6.17 12.44 18.08
CA ASN A 38 -7.19 13.48 17.89
C ASN A 38 -6.62 14.91 17.76
N GLY A 39 -5.39 15.03 17.26
CA GLY A 39 -4.66 16.30 17.21
C GLY A 39 -3.95 16.54 15.87
N PRO A 40 -3.24 17.69 15.77
CA PRO A 40 -2.50 18.05 14.57
C PRO A 40 -1.37 17.05 14.28
N GLY A 41 -0.93 17.02 13.03
CA GLY A 41 0.33 16.39 12.66
C GLY A 41 1.50 17.33 12.98
N LEU A 42 2.56 16.82 13.60
CA LEU A 42 3.77 17.58 13.86
C LEU A 42 4.84 17.22 12.82
N SER A 43 5.29 18.18 12.02
CA SER A 43 6.41 17.99 11.09
C SER A 43 7.76 18.24 11.80
N GLY A 44 8.71 17.33 11.59
CA GLY A 44 10.08 17.47 12.11
C GLY A 44 10.93 16.20 11.98
N GLU A 45 12.12 16.26 12.56
CA GLU A 45 13.00 15.12 12.74
C GLU A 45 12.56 14.31 13.96
N VAL A 46 12.11 13.08 13.75
CA VAL A 46 11.64 12.19 14.82
C VAL A 46 12.68 11.10 15.06
N SER A 47 12.94 10.86 16.34
CA SER A 47 13.66 9.70 16.83
C SER A 47 12.72 8.87 17.72
N GLU A 48 12.71 7.56 17.52
CA GLU A 48 11.92 6.62 18.30
C GLU A 48 12.73 6.05 19.46
N PHE A 49 12.20 6.17 20.68
CA PHE A 49 12.70 5.51 21.89
C PHE A 49 11.67 4.49 22.40
N ARG A 50 12.06 3.72 23.43
CA ARG A 50 11.20 2.68 24.01
C ARG A 50 9.83 3.21 24.43
N ASP A 51 9.82 4.30 25.20
CA ASP A 51 8.60 4.82 25.86
C ASP A 51 8.07 6.13 25.23
N PHE A 52 8.83 6.75 24.33
CA PHE A 52 8.50 8.05 23.77
C PHE A 52 9.06 8.26 22.36
N TYR A 53 8.47 9.19 21.63
CA TYR A 53 9.08 9.79 20.44
C TYR A 53 9.73 11.12 20.84
N PHE A 54 10.91 11.40 20.31
CA PHE A 54 11.53 12.71 20.41
C PHE A 54 11.47 13.37 19.04
N ILE A 55 10.72 14.47 18.94
CA ILE A 55 10.60 15.25 17.70
C ILE A 55 11.35 16.56 17.86
N ARG A 56 12.12 16.96 16.85
CA ARG A 56 12.85 18.22 16.84
C ARG A 56 12.75 18.94 15.51
N ASN A 57 12.93 20.26 15.59
CA ASN A 57 13.28 21.13 14.47
C ASN A 57 14.62 21.83 14.84
N SER A 58 15.22 22.57 13.91
CA SER A 58 16.40 23.42 14.06
C SER A 58 16.47 24.28 15.33
N LYS A 59 15.33 24.57 15.99
CA LYS A 59 15.22 25.47 17.14
C LYS A 59 14.72 24.82 18.44
N ILE A 60 13.87 23.79 18.35
CA ILE A 60 13.13 23.25 19.50
C ILE A 60 13.05 21.72 19.36
N GLY A 61 13.27 21.00 20.46
CA GLY A 61 13.04 19.57 20.58
C GLY A 61 12.02 19.27 21.68
N LYS A 62 11.21 18.23 21.50
CA LYS A 62 10.18 17.83 22.45
C LYS A 62 10.04 16.31 22.53
N LYS A 63 9.86 15.84 23.76
CA LYS A 63 9.50 14.46 24.08
C LYS A 63 7.99 14.30 24.09
N ILE A 64 7.49 13.29 23.38
CA ILE A 64 6.07 12.96 23.26
C ILE A 64 5.88 11.49 23.63
N PRO A 65 5.10 11.18 24.67
CA PRO A 65 4.77 9.82 25.05
C PRO A 65 4.06 9.03 23.93
N LYS A 66 4.36 7.74 23.78
CA LYS A 66 3.79 6.91 22.68
C LYS A 66 2.27 6.76 22.74
N ASP A 67 1.69 6.81 23.94
CA ASP A 67 0.23 6.78 24.17
C ASP A 67 -0.49 8.00 23.59
N GLN A 68 0.23 9.08 23.28
CA GLN A 68 -0.33 10.29 22.66
C GLN A 68 -0.14 10.31 21.14
N VAL A 69 0.51 9.29 20.56
CA VAL A 69 0.84 9.21 19.13
C VAL A 69 -0.06 8.18 18.44
N THR A 70 -0.66 8.58 17.34
CA THR A 70 -1.41 7.68 16.46
C THR A 70 -0.46 6.85 15.59
N ASP A 71 0.46 7.52 14.89
CA ASP A 71 1.47 6.89 14.03
C ASP A 71 2.57 7.91 13.65
N PHE A 72 3.72 7.42 13.17
CA PHE A 72 4.80 8.23 12.59
C PHE A 72 4.89 7.93 11.10
N ILE A 73 4.65 8.93 10.25
CA ILE A 73 4.55 8.77 8.80
C ILE A 73 5.54 9.63 8.02
N SER A 74 5.84 9.27 6.78
CA SER A 74 6.66 10.11 5.90
C SER A 74 5.88 11.31 5.36
N GLU A 75 6.59 12.42 5.09
CA GLU A 75 5.98 13.60 4.47
C GLU A 75 5.44 13.31 3.06
N GLU A 76 6.12 12.44 2.32
CA GLU A 76 5.72 12.01 0.98
C GLU A 76 4.36 11.29 1.03
N TYR A 77 4.18 10.39 1.99
CA TYR A 77 2.91 9.69 2.20
C TYR A 77 1.81 10.66 2.62
N TYR A 78 2.08 11.57 3.56
CA TYR A 78 1.11 12.59 3.97
C TYR A 78 0.62 13.42 2.78
N LYS A 79 1.54 13.95 1.96
CA LYS A 79 1.19 14.74 0.77
C LYS A 79 0.38 13.91 -0.23
N LYS A 80 0.73 12.64 -0.45
CA LYS A 80 -0.01 11.74 -1.34
C LYS A 80 -1.47 11.57 -0.89
N ILE A 81 -1.69 11.28 0.39
CA ILE A 81 -3.05 11.07 0.93
C ILE A 81 -3.83 12.39 0.95
N ASN A 82 -3.18 13.50 1.29
CA ASN A 82 -3.84 14.81 1.32
C ASN A 82 -4.25 15.31 -0.07
N ASN A 83 -3.47 14.99 -1.11
CA ASN A 83 -3.73 15.40 -2.49
C ASN A 83 -4.57 14.39 -3.29
N SER A 84 -4.97 13.27 -2.69
CA SER A 84 -5.73 12.20 -3.34
C SER A 84 -7.04 11.92 -2.59
N SER A 85 -7.78 10.90 -3.00
CA SER A 85 -8.99 10.45 -2.32
C SER A 85 -9.11 8.94 -2.38
N SER A 86 -9.89 8.36 -1.45
CA SER A 86 -10.19 6.93 -1.44
C SER A 86 -10.85 6.47 -2.74
N PHE A 87 -11.74 7.29 -3.30
CA PHE A 87 -12.38 7.01 -4.59
C PHE A 87 -11.37 6.99 -5.74
N ARG A 88 -10.44 7.95 -5.77
CA ARG A 88 -9.36 7.98 -6.76
C ARG A 88 -8.48 6.74 -6.64
N SER A 89 -8.12 6.32 -5.44
CA SER A 89 -7.33 5.10 -5.22
C SER A 89 -8.06 3.84 -5.72
N GLY A 90 -9.36 3.71 -5.45
CA GLY A 90 -10.16 2.62 -6.00
C GLY A 90 -10.16 2.59 -7.53
N TRP A 91 -10.30 3.77 -8.16
CA TRP A 91 -10.22 3.92 -9.61
C TRP A 91 -8.85 3.60 -10.18
N GLU A 92 -7.78 4.06 -9.54
CA GLU A 92 -6.40 3.78 -9.96
C GLU A 92 -6.13 2.27 -9.92
N SER A 93 -6.63 1.55 -8.90
CA SER A 93 -6.56 0.08 -8.85
C SER A 93 -7.27 -0.58 -10.04
N LEU A 94 -8.40 -0.02 -10.48
CA LEU A 94 -9.17 -0.56 -11.60
C LEU A 94 -8.55 -0.22 -12.96
N LEU A 95 -7.99 0.98 -13.13
CA LEU A 95 -7.42 1.45 -14.41
C LEU A 95 -6.02 0.89 -14.65
N TYR A 96 -5.16 0.91 -13.62
CA TYR A 96 -3.77 0.45 -13.73
C TYR A 96 -3.58 -1.02 -13.40
N TRP A 97 -4.68 -1.73 -13.09
CA TRP A 97 -4.69 -3.13 -12.70
C TRP A 97 -3.74 -3.44 -11.51
N ASN A 98 -3.41 -2.46 -10.70
CA ASN A 98 -2.62 -2.67 -9.49
C ASN A 98 -3.54 -2.81 -8.27
N ALA A 99 -2.96 -2.94 -7.08
CA ALA A 99 -3.72 -2.90 -5.86
C ALA A 99 -3.88 -1.46 -5.35
N SER A 100 -3.00 -0.52 -5.73
CA SER A 100 -2.80 0.80 -5.11
C SER A 100 -2.29 0.68 -3.68
N ALA A 101 -1.25 -0.15 -3.52
CA ALA A 101 -0.66 -0.53 -2.23
C ALA A 101 0.08 0.61 -1.53
N ASP A 102 0.48 1.60 -2.29
CA ASP A 102 1.19 2.80 -1.87
C ASP A 102 0.30 3.83 -1.13
N THR A 103 -1.02 3.60 -1.09
CA THR A 103 -2.00 4.42 -0.34
C THR A 103 -2.24 3.94 1.08
N GLN A 104 -1.57 2.85 1.49
CA GLN A 104 -1.57 2.33 2.84
C GLN A 104 -0.20 2.52 3.47
N TRP A 105 -0.17 3.06 4.69
CA TRP A 105 1.05 3.22 5.46
C TRP A 105 1.54 1.86 5.98
N ARG A 106 2.78 1.50 5.64
CA ARG A 106 3.45 0.26 6.10
C ARG A 106 4.75 0.53 6.89
N GLY A 107 4.93 1.77 7.34
CA GLY A 107 6.16 2.18 8.01
C GLY A 107 7.27 2.63 7.06
N PHE A 108 8.35 3.13 7.68
CA PHE A 108 9.55 3.54 6.97
C PHE A 108 10.32 2.34 6.40
N PRO A 109 11.01 2.51 5.27
CA PRO A 109 11.86 1.46 4.72
C PRO A 109 12.91 1.04 5.74
N ARG A 110 13.06 -0.28 5.89
CA ARG A 110 14.10 -0.95 6.69
C ARG A 110 14.93 -1.80 5.73
N GLU A 111 16.18 -2.05 6.09
CA GLU A 111 17.14 -2.78 5.24
C GLU A 111 16.66 -4.21 4.90
N ASP A 112 15.79 -4.77 5.73
CA ASP A 112 15.26 -6.14 5.66
C ASP A 112 13.79 -6.22 5.20
N VAL A 113 13.02 -5.11 5.24
CA VAL A 113 11.58 -5.11 4.94
C VAL A 113 11.21 -3.99 3.96
N ALA A 114 10.80 -4.38 2.75
CA ALA A 114 10.24 -3.48 1.76
C ALA A 114 8.84 -3.01 2.19
N THR A 115 8.72 -1.75 2.63
CA THR A 115 7.43 -1.16 3.04
C THR A 115 6.66 -0.49 1.89
N SER A 116 7.24 -0.47 0.68
CA SER A 116 6.73 0.28 -0.48
C SER A 116 5.44 -0.26 -1.11
N GLY A 117 4.99 -1.46 -0.72
CA GLY A 117 3.78 -2.08 -1.30
C GLY A 117 3.90 -2.55 -2.74
N GLN A 118 5.04 -2.32 -3.39
CA GLN A 118 5.27 -2.61 -4.80
C GLN A 118 5.10 -4.10 -5.13
N PHE A 119 5.47 -4.99 -4.21
CA PHE A 119 5.26 -6.42 -4.38
C PHE A 119 3.77 -6.75 -4.53
N GLU A 120 2.93 -6.10 -3.71
CA GLU A 120 1.48 -6.29 -3.77
C GLU A 120 0.85 -5.76 -5.05
N ASP A 121 1.32 -4.60 -5.52
CA ASP A 121 0.89 -4.07 -6.81
C ASP A 121 1.31 -4.99 -7.97
N SER A 122 2.53 -5.55 -7.92
CA SER A 122 3.07 -6.42 -8.96
C SER A 122 2.30 -7.73 -9.09
N TYR A 123 2.09 -8.47 -8.00
CA TYR A 123 1.34 -9.73 -8.11
C TYR A 123 -0.13 -9.49 -8.50
N THR A 124 -0.74 -8.41 -8.01
CA THR A 124 -2.15 -8.08 -8.34
C THR A 124 -2.31 -7.79 -9.82
N PHE A 125 -1.35 -7.07 -10.40
CA PHE A 125 -1.29 -6.80 -11.83
C PHE A 125 -1.24 -8.07 -12.67
N TRP A 126 -0.33 -9.00 -12.34
CA TRP A 126 -0.22 -10.25 -13.08
C TRP A 126 -1.46 -11.14 -12.94
N ILE A 127 -2.09 -11.18 -11.76
CA ILE A 127 -3.35 -11.91 -11.55
C ILE A 127 -4.47 -11.30 -12.39
N LYS A 128 -4.62 -9.96 -12.40
CA LYS A 128 -5.66 -9.29 -13.21
C LYS A 128 -5.46 -9.54 -14.70
N ILE A 129 -4.23 -9.48 -15.20
CA ILE A 129 -3.90 -9.85 -16.59
C ILE A 129 -4.28 -11.29 -16.88
N GLY A 130 -3.85 -12.23 -16.03
CA GLY A 130 -4.13 -13.65 -16.21
C GLY A 130 -5.63 -13.94 -16.26
N LEU A 131 -6.39 -13.38 -15.31
CA LEU A 131 -7.85 -13.51 -15.24
C LEU A 131 -8.55 -12.87 -16.45
N PHE A 132 -8.10 -11.69 -16.88
CA PHE A 132 -8.63 -11.02 -18.06
C PHE A 132 -8.41 -11.87 -19.32
N LEU A 133 -7.20 -12.39 -19.54
CA LEU A 133 -6.89 -13.23 -20.68
C LEU A 133 -7.67 -14.55 -20.66
N LEU A 134 -7.75 -15.23 -19.51
CA LEU A 134 -8.53 -16.47 -19.36
C LEU A 134 -10.03 -16.23 -19.63
N THR A 135 -10.56 -15.09 -19.18
CA THR A 135 -11.96 -14.75 -19.43
C THR A 135 -12.20 -14.42 -20.90
N ALA A 136 -11.27 -13.71 -21.54
CA ALA A 136 -11.34 -13.37 -22.95
C ALA A 136 -11.27 -14.62 -23.85
N THR A 137 -10.39 -15.59 -23.53
CA THR A 137 -10.32 -16.85 -24.26
C THR A 137 -11.59 -17.69 -24.08
N ALA A 138 -12.10 -17.78 -22.85
CA ALA A 138 -13.36 -18.48 -22.59
C ALA A 138 -14.56 -17.82 -23.30
N TYR A 139 -14.59 -16.49 -23.37
CA TYR A 139 -15.58 -15.75 -24.16
C TYR A 139 -15.46 -16.07 -25.66
N ALA A 140 -14.25 -16.03 -26.20
CA ALA A 140 -14.01 -16.35 -27.61
C ALA A 140 -14.45 -17.78 -27.95
N ASP A 141 -14.16 -18.75 -27.07
CA ASP A 141 -14.63 -20.13 -27.20
C ASP A 141 -16.15 -20.23 -27.12
N ALA A 142 -16.80 -19.56 -26.17
CA ALA A 142 -18.26 -19.54 -26.05
C ALA A 142 -18.91 -18.92 -27.29
N ASN A 143 -18.33 -17.85 -27.83
CA ASN A 143 -18.82 -17.20 -29.04
C ASN A 143 -18.65 -18.07 -30.29
N ARG A 144 -17.53 -18.80 -30.43
CA ARG A 144 -17.33 -19.78 -31.51
C ARG A 144 -18.38 -20.90 -31.44
N GLN A 145 -18.63 -21.44 -30.24
CA GLN A 145 -19.64 -22.47 -30.06
C GLN A 145 -21.06 -21.94 -30.30
N ASN A 146 -21.33 -20.68 -29.95
CA ASN A 146 -22.61 -20.02 -30.28
C ASN A 146 -22.81 -19.88 -31.79
N GLN A 147 -21.75 -19.53 -32.52
CA GLN A 147 -21.78 -19.45 -33.99
C GLN A 147 -21.96 -20.84 -34.62
N SER A 148 -21.33 -21.89 -34.09
CA SER A 148 -21.56 -23.27 -34.52
C SER A 148 -23.03 -23.66 -34.33
N LEU A 149 -23.56 -23.47 -33.13
CA LEU A 149 -24.95 -23.78 -32.79
C LEU A 149 -25.96 -23.03 -33.67
N LYS A 150 -25.66 -21.76 -34.02
CA LYS A 150 -26.49 -20.96 -34.94
C LYS A 150 -26.48 -21.49 -36.37
N ASN A 151 -25.37 -22.08 -36.80
CA ASN A 151 -25.18 -22.63 -38.14
C ASN A 151 -25.60 -24.10 -38.25
N ALA A 152 -25.71 -24.83 -37.13
CA ALA A 152 -26.25 -26.17 -37.07
C ALA A 152 -27.74 -26.14 -37.42
N TYR A 153 -28.08 -26.66 -38.60
CA TYR A 153 -29.45 -26.70 -39.10
C TYR A 153 -30.33 -27.57 -38.17
N SER A 154 -31.43 -27.00 -37.69
CA SER A 154 -32.54 -27.73 -37.05
C SER A 154 -32.20 -28.49 -35.75
N GLY A 155 -32.37 -27.84 -34.60
CA GLY A 155 -33.10 -28.35 -33.42
C GLY A 155 -32.77 -29.71 -32.77
N PHE A 156 -31.84 -30.50 -33.31
CA PHE A 156 -31.67 -31.92 -33.02
C PHE A 156 -30.25 -32.32 -32.65
N ASP A 157 -29.28 -31.39 -32.67
CA ASP A 157 -27.92 -31.71 -32.23
C ASP A 157 -27.72 -31.42 -30.74
N HIS A 158 -28.11 -32.39 -29.91
CA HIS A 158 -27.93 -32.34 -28.46
C HIS A 158 -26.45 -32.14 -28.08
N ARG A 159 -25.51 -32.61 -28.92
CA ARG A 159 -24.08 -32.53 -28.65
C ARG A 159 -23.54 -31.11 -28.83
N GLU A 160 -23.97 -30.40 -29.87
CA GLU A 160 -23.59 -28.99 -30.06
C GLU A 160 -24.19 -28.10 -28.97
N LYS A 161 -25.43 -28.37 -28.55
CA LYS A 161 -26.07 -27.65 -27.44
C LYS A 161 -25.34 -27.85 -26.11
N GLU A 162 -24.98 -29.08 -25.78
CA GLU A 162 -24.22 -29.40 -24.56
C GLU A 162 -22.82 -28.76 -24.59
N THR A 163 -22.16 -28.78 -25.75
CA THR A 163 -20.83 -28.17 -25.94
C THR A 163 -20.89 -26.65 -25.75
N PHE A 164 -21.92 -25.99 -26.30
CA PHE A 164 -22.15 -24.57 -26.05
C PHE A 164 -22.45 -24.29 -24.58
N GLN A 165 -23.34 -25.05 -23.94
CA GLN A 165 -23.69 -24.88 -22.53
C GLN A 165 -22.46 -25.01 -21.61
N ASN A 166 -21.59 -25.99 -21.86
CA ASN A 166 -20.36 -26.15 -21.10
C ASN A 166 -19.40 -24.96 -21.31
N SER A 167 -19.19 -24.54 -22.57
CA SER A 167 -18.32 -23.39 -22.87
C SER A 167 -18.86 -22.08 -22.28
N TYR A 168 -20.17 -21.87 -22.35
CA TYR A 168 -20.85 -20.71 -21.79
C TYR A 168 -20.81 -20.70 -20.26
N THR A 169 -21.04 -21.84 -19.61
CA THR A 169 -20.91 -21.99 -18.15
C THR A 169 -19.47 -21.70 -17.71
N ARG A 170 -18.46 -22.20 -18.43
CA ARG A 170 -17.05 -21.90 -18.17
C ARG A 170 -16.75 -20.41 -18.29
N TYR A 171 -17.26 -19.75 -19.33
CA TYR A 171 -17.15 -18.29 -19.48
C TYR A 171 -17.81 -17.55 -18.31
N GLN A 172 -19.02 -17.92 -17.91
CA GLN A 172 -19.72 -17.29 -16.79
C GLN A 172 -18.95 -17.42 -15.46
N VAL A 173 -18.43 -18.62 -15.17
CA VAL A 173 -17.61 -18.86 -13.97
C VAL A 173 -16.35 -18.00 -14.00
N LEU A 174 -15.62 -17.98 -15.12
CA LEU A 174 -14.39 -17.17 -15.24
C LEU A 174 -14.69 -15.67 -15.19
N ALA A 175 -15.78 -15.21 -15.82
CA ALA A 175 -16.21 -13.82 -15.75
C ALA A 175 -16.57 -13.43 -14.31
N ALA A 176 -17.30 -14.28 -13.58
CA ALA A 176 -17.64 -14.04 -12.18
C ALA A 176 -16.40 -13.97 -11.29
N VAL A 177 -15.43 -14.88 -11.46
CA VAL A 177 -14.15 -14.85 -10.72
C VAL A 177 -13.36 -13.59 -11.04
N THR A 178 -13.28 -13.21 -12.31
CA THR A 178 -12.56 -12.01 -12.76
C THR A 178 -13.19 -10.75 -12.19
N ILE A 179 -14.51 -10.58 -12.34
CA ILE A 179 -15.23 -9.42 -11.79
C ILE A 179 -15.09 -9.39 -10.26
N GLY A 180 -15.22 -10.54 -9.59
CA GLY A 180 -15.05 -10.65 -8.15
C GLY A 180 -13.66 -10.24 -7.68
N PHE A 181 -12.60 -10.68 -8.36
CA PHE A 181 -11.24 -10.29 -8.02
C PHE A 181 -10.96 -8.81 -8.28
N PHE A 182 -11.43 -8.27 -9.40
CA PHE A 182 -11.32 -6.84 -9.70
C PHE A 182 -12.05 -6.01 -8.65
N ALA A 183 -13.30 -6.35 -8.35
CA ALA A 183 -14.09 -5.67 -7.31
C ALA A 183 -13.42 -5.75 -5.93
N PHE A 184 -12.93 -6.93 -5.53
CA PHE A 184 -12.22 -7.12 -4.27
C PHE A 184 -11.00 -6.19 -4.16
N THR A 185 -10.14 -6.16 -5.18
CA THR A 185 -8.94 -5.31 -5.16
C THR A 185 -9.27 -3.82 -5.16
N THR A 186 -10.29 -3.39 -5.91
CA THR A 186 -10.78 -2.00 -5.91
C THR A 186 -11.37 -1.59 -4.57
N ILE A 187 -12.19 -2.44 -3.94
CA ILE A 187 -12.75 -2.20 -2.60
C ILE A 187 -11.62 -2.14 -1.57
N LYS A 188 -10.65 -3.06 -1.65
CA LYS A 188 -9.48 -3.07 -0.76
C LYS A 188 -8.68 -1.76 -0.88
N ALA A 189 -8.44 -1.28 -2.09
CA ALA A 189 -7.77 -0.01 -2.36
C ALA A 189 -8.53 1.18 -1.74
N TYR A 190 -9.85 1.22 -1.94
CA TYR A 190 -10.71 2.25 -1.36
C TYR A 190 -10.66 2.25 0.17
N VAL A 191 -10.78 1.08 0.80
CA VAL A 191 -10.87 0.94 2.26
C VAL A 191 -9.54 1.25 2.94
N ARG A 192 -8.40 0.86 2.36
CA ARG A 192 -7.09 1.04 3.00
C ARG A 192 -6.50 2.44 2.86
N PHE A 193 -7.06 3.25 1.98
CA PHE A 193 -6.57 4.60 1.70
C PHE A 193 -6.42 5.41 2.99
N GLY A 194 -5.22 5.94 3.23
CA GLY A 194 -4.95 6.78 4.41
C GLY A 194 -4.90 6.02 5.73
N ARG A 195 -4.85 4.68 5.71
CA ARG A 195 -4.76 3.82 6.90
C ARG A 195 -3.38 3.22 7.06
N ASN A 196 -3.06 2.73 8.25
CA ASN A 196 -1.85 1.95 8.47
C ASN A 196 -2.02 0.45 8.19
N GLU A 197 -0.97 -0.33 8.43
CA GLU A 197 -0.94 -1.79 8.24
C GLU A 197 -2.03 -2.53 9.02
N ASN A 198 -2.44 -1.97 10.17
CA ASN A 198 -3.50 -2.50 11.02
C ASN A 198 -4.90 -1.97 10.65
N TYR A 199 -5.05 -1.31 9.49
CA TYR A 199 -6.28 -0.65 9.04
C TYR A 199 -6.82 0.41 10.01
N LYS A 200 -5.96 0.97 10.88
CA LYS A 200 -6.30 2.13 11.70
C LYS A 200 -6.27 3.37 10.81
N ASP A 201 -7.35 4.14 10.83
CA ASP A 201 -7.46 5.39 10.10
C ASP A 201 -6.53 6.45 10.71
N LEU A 202 -5.67 7.04 9.87
CA LEU A 202 -4.75 8.08 10.26
C LEU A 202 -5.38 9.47 10.19
N GLN A 203 -6.56 9.61 9.59
CA GLN A 203 -7.33 10.87 9.48
C GLN A 203 -6.53 12.02 8.87
N ILE A 204 -5.62 11.73 7.93
CA ILE A 204 -4.65 12.71 7.39
C ILE A 204 -5.34 13.93 6.77
N GLN A 205 -6.43 13.74 6.01
CA GLN A 205 -7.11 14.83 5.29
C GLN A 205 -7.82 15.84 6.20
N GLY A 206 -8.11 15.48 7.45
CA GLY A 206 -8.77 16.35 8.42
C GLY A 206 -7.82 17.01 9.42
N ARG A 207 -6.52 16.77 9.30
CA ARG A 207 -5.52 17.24 10.27
C ARG A 207 -4.80 18.49 9.76
N GLU A 208 -4.65 19.46 10.66
CA GLU A 208 -3.73 20.56 10.45
C GLU A 208 -2.28 20.06 10.63
N LEU A 209 -1.40 20.47 9.72
CA LEU A 209 0.03 20.28 9.88
C LEU A 209 0.61 21.49 10.60
N LYS A 210 1.28 21.25 11.73
CA LYS A 210 1.93 22.31 12.51
C LYS A 210 3.41 22.00 12.68
N SER A 211 4.22 23.05 12.72
CA SER A 211 5.62 22.90 13.15
C SER A 211 5.66 22.66 14.66
N VAL A 212 6.66 21.92 15.15
CA VAL A 212 6.85 21.63 16.59
C VAL A 212 6.82 22.91 17.44
N GLY A 213 7.26 24.05 16.90
CA GLY A 213 7.28 25.34 17.60
C GLY A 213 5.94 26.07 17.67
N GLU A 214 4.94 25.71 16.86
CA GLU A 214 3.66 26.44 16.75
C GLU A 214 2.54 25.85 17.61
N VAL A 215 2.62 24.56 17.93
CA VAL A 215 1.55 23.86 18.70
C VAL A 215 1.52 24.25 20.17
N PHE A 216 2.61 24.80 20.67
CA PHE A 216 2.78 25.08 22.10
C PHE A 216 3.14 26.54 22.30
N ASP A 217 2.21 27.44 21.99
CA ASP A 217 2.23 28.79 22.54
C ASP A 217 2.04 28.67 24.07
N PRO A 218 3.00 29.13 24.90
CA PRO A 218 2.93 29.02 26.36
C PRO A 218 1.74 29.76 27.00
N LYS A 219 0.92 30.46 26.22
CA LYS A 219 -0.31 31.14 26.66
C LYS A 219 -1.58 30.29 26.58
N SER A 220 -1.54 29.07 26.06
CA SER A 220 -2.71 28.17 26.06
C SER A 220 -2.84 27.37 27.38
N PRO A 221 -4.03 27.30 28.00
CA PRO A 221 -4.20 26.87 29.40
C PRO A 221 -4.24 25.35 29.60
N PHE A 222 -3.62 24.56 28.72
CA PHE A 222 -3.44 23.12 28.99
C PHE A 222 -2.18 22.92 29.83
N SER A 223 -2.42 23.04 31.14
CA SER A 223 -1.48 22.90 32.24
C SER A 223 -0.55 21.69 32.16
N GLY A 224 0.75 21.97 32.34
CA GLY A 224 1.62 21.14 33.19
C GLY A 224 2.40 20.04 32.48
N ILE A 225 3.52 20.40 31.85
CA ILE A 225 4.88 19.86 32.09
C ILE A 225 5.83 20.71 31.23
N SER A 226 6.54 21.62 31.89
CA SER A 226 7.62 22.41 31.29
C SER A 226 8.95 21.65 31.47
N THR A 227 9.31 20.85 30.47
CA THR A 227 10.70 20.42 30.28
C THR A 227 11.12 20.74 28.85
N VAL A 228 11.31 22.04 28.61
CA VAL A 228 12.06 22.53 27.46
C VAL A 228 13.53 22.23 27.75
N GLN A 229 14.11 21.25 27.06
CA GLN A 229 15.53 20.98 27.10
C GLN A 229 16.15 21.49 25.79
N PHE A 230 16.95 22.54 25.90
CA PHE A 230 17.71 23.08 24.77
C PHE A 230 18.82 22.08 24.40
N GLY A 231 18.83 21.63 23.15
CA GLY A 231 19.94 20.84 22.60
C GLY A 231 21.15 21.75 22.43
N ILE A 232 22.12 21.66 23.33
CA ILE A 232 23.43 22.28 23.14
C ILE A 232 24.24 21.33 22.26
N THR A 233 24.53 21.73 21.03
CA THR A 233 25.56 21.10 20.20
C THR A 233 26.92 21.51 20.76
N GLN A 234 27.57 20.64 21.55
CA GLN A 234 28.99 20.77 21.83
C GLN A 234 29.76 20.13 20.67
N THR A 235 30.37 20.97 19.83
CA THR A 235 31.49 20.59 18.98
C THR A 235 32.72 20.43 19.86
N PHE A 236 33.31 19.23 19.88
CA PHE A 236 34.71 18.99 20.23
C PHE A 236 35.43 18.45 19.00
#